data_AF-A0A2E0KG68-F1
#
_entry.id   AF-A0A2E0KG68-F1
#
_cell.length_a   1.000
_cell.length_b   1.000
_cell.length_c   1.000
_cell.angle_alpha   90.00
_cell.angle_beta   90.00
_cell.angle_gamma   90.00
#
_symmetry.space_group_name_H-M   'P 1'
#
loop_
_entity.id
_entity.type
_entity.pdbx_description
1 polymer ?
#
loop_
_entity_poly.entity_id
_entity_poly.type
_entity_poly.pdbx_seq_one_letter_code
_entity_poly.pdbx_strand_id
1 'polypeptide(L)'
;MRVAIAGDLHGVWSDADARLLDCLAPDAVLFVGDLSDGDRRLTKAITRLSVPVAVILGNHDRGRDRSGAVFQQQIDLLGDLHCAWRMRHWDTPCLGVVGCRPGTAGGGFHLSPAVEAVVGPLTMEQSADRIVEACRAVPDDWPLVLLAHCGPTGLGSEAGDPCGRDWKAPACDWGDGDLALAIDRLSCQRRPQLVVFGHMHHQLKAKQGQRRTFYRDRHGTVYLNAACVPRRGLDGDDRTLTHFSWVEFGHGQLNHVSHRWYLPDGSLAYSETLYQVGEGIPS
;
A
#
# COMPACT_ATOMS: atom_id res chain seq x y z
N MET A 1 -11.29 4.12 -14.08
CA MET A 1 -10.23 3.16 -13.71
C MET A 1 -10.44 2.72 -12.28
N ARG A 2 -10.33 1.42 -12.00
CA ARG A 2 -10.59 0.76 -10.73
C ARG A 2 -9.36 0.00 -10.29
N VAL A 3 -8.91 0.23 -9.07
CA VAL A 3 -7.67 -0.37 -8.54
C VAL A 3 -7.99 -1.09 -7.25
N ALA A 4 -7.67 -2.38 -7.21
CA ALA A 4 -7.72 -3.18 -5.98
C ALA A 4 -6.39 -3.06 -5.24
N ILE A 5 -6.45 -3.06 -3.92
CA ILE A 5 -5.28 -2.89 -3.06
C ILE A 5 -5.34 -3.94 -1.95
N ALA A 6 -4.23 -4.64 -1.74
CA ALA A 6 -4.10 -5.67 -0.71
C ALA A 6 -2.83 -5.41 0.12
N GLY A 7 -3.00 -5.19 1.42
CA GLY A 7 -1.92 -4.96 2.37
C GLY A 7 -1.80 -6.05 3.41
N ASP A 8 -0.59 -6.21 3.94
CA ASP A 8 -0.30 -7.01 5.14
C ASP A 8 -0.92 -8.41 5.06
N LEU A 9 -0.60 -9.11 3.96
CA LEU A 9 -1.22 -10.39 3.65
C LEU A 9 -0.82 -11.49 4.64
N HIS A 10 0.40 -11.44 5.19
CA HIS A 10 0.93 -12.41 6.16
C HIS A 10 0.67 -13.87 5.76
N GLY A 11 0.86 -14.19 4.47
CA GLY A 11 0.65 -15.51 3.88
C GLY A 11 -0.81 -15.86 3.58
N VAL A 12 -1.76 -14.98 3.90
CA VAL A 12 -3.20 -15.16 3.65
C VAL A 12 -3.54 -14.79 2.20
N TRP A 13 -3.08 -15.63 1.27
CA TRP A 13 -3.35 -15.55 -0.16
C TRP A 13 -3.46 -16.94 -0.76
N SER A 14 -4.35 -17.10 -1.73
CA SER A 14 -4.65 -18.39 -2.35
C SER A 14 -5.13 -18.21 -3.79
N ASP A 15 -5.30 -19.31 -4.52
CA ASP A 15 -5.90 -19.30 -5.86
C ASP A 15 -7.35 -18.76 -5.85
N ALA A 16 -8.02 -18.78 -4.71
CA ALA A 16 -9.35 -18.17 -4.58
C ALA A 16 -9.27 -16.63 -4.68
N ASP A 17 -8.19 -16.00 -4.21
CA ASP A 17 -7.98 -14.56 -4.36
C ASP A 17 -7.72 -14.18 -5.82
N ALA A 18 -6.93 -14.99 -6.52
CA ALA A 18 -6.69 -14.80 -7.95
C ALA A 18 -7.99 -14.89 -8.75
N ARG A 19 -8.79 -15.95 -8.52
CA ARG A 19 -10.11 -16.09 -9.16
C ARG A 19 -11.06 -14.95 -8.80
N LEU A 20 -11.04 -14.50 -7.55
CA LEU A 20 -11.85 -13.36 -7.14
C LEU A 20 -11.43 -12.09 -7.88
N LEU A 21 -10.13 -11.84 -8.05
CA LEU A 21 -9.66 -10.72 -8.87
C LEU A 21 -10.08 -10.85 -10.33
N ASP A 22 -10.07 -12.05 -10.91
CA ASP A 22 -10.59 -12.29 -12.26
C ASP A 22 -12.08 -11.93 -12.36
N CYS A 23 -12.89 -12.27 -11.34
CA CYS A 23 -14.32 -11.90 -11.27
C CYS A 23 -14.52 -10.38 -11.12
N LEU A 24 -13.71 -9.73 -10.27
CA LEU A 24 -13.82 -8.30 -9.99
C LEU A 24 -13.29 -7.43 -11.15
N ALA A 25 -12.39 -7.98 -11.96
CA ALA A 25 -11.74 -7.35 -13.10
C ALA A 25 -11.25 -5.90 -12.82
N PRO A 26 -10.44 -5.65 -11.77
CA PRO A 26 -9.82 -4.35 -11.59
C PRO A 26 -8.83 -4.06 -12.73
N ASP A 27 -8.58 -2.79 -13.00
CA ASP A 27 -7.60 -2.36 -14.01
C ASP A 27 -6.16 -2.55 -13.53
N ALA A 28 -5.93 -2.53 -12.20
CA ALA A 28 -4.64 -2.82 -11.58
C ALA A 28 -4.81 -3.33 -10.14
N VAL A 29 -3.78 -4.00 -9.62
CA VAL A 29 -3.69 -4.45 -8.22
C VAL A 29 -2.40 -3.97 -7.57
N LEU A 30 -2.51 -3.36 -6.40
CA LEU A 30 -1.36 -2.87 -5.61
C LEU A 30 -1.18 -3.71 -4.36
N PHE A 31 0.05 -4.14 -4.08
CA PHE A 31 0.41 -4.87 -2.86
C PHE A 31 1.32 -4.03 -1.95
N VAL A 32 0.91 -3.81 -0.70
CA VAL A 32 1.61 -2.94 0.28
C VAL A 32 2.38 -3.69 1.36
N GLY A 33 3.28 -4.57 0.93
CA GLY A 33 4.26 -5.23 1.80
C GLY A 33 3.67 -6.24 2.78
N ASP A 34 4.56 -6.83 3.57
CA ASP A 34 4.28 -7.91 4.52
C ASP A 34 3.48 -9.03 3.86
N LEU A 35 4.03 -9.51 2.75
CA LEU A 35 3.39 -10.51 1.92
C LEU A 35 3.28 -11.83 2.68
N SER A 36 4.41 -12.39 3.14
CA SER A 36 4.41 -13.73 3.73
C SER A 36 5.63 -14.07 4.59
N ASP A 37 6.14 -13.13 5.40
CA ASP A 37 7.25 -13.40 6.35
C ASP A 37 8.52 -14.01 5.71
N GLY A 38 8.79 -13.71 4.44
CA GLY A 38 9.90 -14.27 3.65
C GLY A 38 9.60 -15.58 2.92
N ASP A 39 8.41 -16.17 3.06
CA ASP A 39 7.96 -17.26 2.19
C ASP A 39 7.62 -16.73 0.79
N ARG A 40 8.26 -17.34 -0.22
CA ARG A 40 8.16 -16.93 -1.62
C ARG A 40 6.95 -17.51 -2.36
N ARG A 41 6.16 -18.41 -1.75
CA ARG A 41 5.00 -19.05 -2.42
C ARG A 41 3.96 -18.02 -2.85
N LEU A 42 3.61 -17.09 -1.96
CA LEU A 42 2.70 -16.00 -2.26
C LEU A 42 3.30 -15.06 -3.30
N THR A 43 4.57 -14.67 -3.12
CA THR A 43 5.31 -13.81 -4.06
C THR A 43 5.33 -14.39 -5.48
N LYS A 44 5.48 -15.72 -5.60
CA LYS A 44 5.38 -16.44 -6.88
C LYS A 44 3.95 -16.51 -7.42
N ALA A 45 2.94 -16.51 -6.55
CA ALA A 45 1.54 -16.51 -6.97
C ALA A 45 1.15 -15.15 -7.57
N ILE A 46 1.57 -14.04 -6.95
CA ILE A 46 1.24 -12.70 -7.44
C ILE A 46 1.91 -12.35 -8.76
N THR A 47 3.07 -12.96 -9.09
CA THR A 47 3.71 -12.78 -10.40
C THR A 47 2.98 -13.44 -11.56
N ARG A 48 1.98 -14.29 -11.26
CA ARG A 48 1.17 -15.02 -12.24
C ARG A 48 -0.21 -14.39 -12.49
N LEU A 49 -0.51 -13.28 -11.81
CA LEU A 49 -1.75 -12.56 -12.03
C LEU A 49 -1.79 -11.97 -13.44
N SER A 50 -2.97 -12.05 -14.05
CA SER A 50 -3.26 -11.56 -15.40
C SER A 50 -3.39 -10.03 -15.44
N VAL A 51 -3.84 -9.43 -14.34
CA VAL A 51 -4.01 -8.00 -14.15
C VAL A 51 -2.66 -7.29 -13.91
N PRO A 52 -2.48 -6.02 -14.34
CA PRO A 52 -1.33 -5.22 -13.98
C PRO A 52 -1.10 -5.13 -12.46
N VAL A 53 0.12 -5.43 -12.02
CA VAL A 53 0.48 -5.51 -10.59
C VAL A 53 1.61 -4.53 -10.26
N ALA A 54 1.53 -3.87 -9.10
CA ALA A 54 2.65 -3.16 -8.46
C ALA A 54 2.82 -3.64 -7.02
N VAL A 55 4.07 -3.78 -6.57
CA VAL A 55 4.42 -4.34 -5.27
C VAL A 55 5.46 -3.49 -4.59
N ILE A 56 5.24 -3.16 -3.32
CA ILE A 56 6.29 -2.73 -2.40
C ILE A 56 6.45 -3.81 -1.32
N LEU A 57 7.68 -4.10 -0.90
CA LEU A 57 7.97 -5.08 0.15
C LEU A 57 7.98 -4.39 1.53
N GLY A 58 7.50 -5.10 2.55
CA GLY A 58 7.44 -4.65 3.94
C GLY A 58 8.55 -5.24 4.83
N ASN A 59 8.56 -4.88 6.11
CA ASN A 59 9.63 -5.30 7.02
C ASN A 59 9.61 -6.81 7.31
N HIS A 60 8.46 -7.48 7.18
CA HIS A 60 8.36 -8.92 7.35
C HIS A 60 8.86 -9.70 6.13
N ASP A 61 8.99 -9.08 4.96
CA ASP A 61 9.37 -9.79 3.74
C ASP A 61 10.84 -10.24 3.70
N ARG A 62 11.71 -9.72 4.56
CA ARG A 62 13.05 -10.32 4.79
C ARG A 62 13.00 -11.60 5.64
N GLY A 63 11.84 -11.93 6.22
CA GLY A 63 11.69 -12.99 7.21
C GLY A 63 12.63 -12.81 8.40
N ARG A 64 13.27 -13.90 8.82
CA ARG A 64 14.29 -13.88 9.90
C ARG A 64 15.71 -13.65 9.40
N ASP A 65 15.90 -13.52 8.09
CA ASP A 65 17.22 -13.32 7.50
C ASP A 65 17.72 -11.89 7.79
N ARG A 66 18.99 -11.82 8.18
CA ARG A 66 19.72 -10.56 8.44
C ARG A 66 20.74 -10.25 7.34
N SER A 67 21.06 -11.23 6.48
CA SER A 67 22.05 -11.08 5.41
C SER A 67 21.50 -10.33 4.19
N GLY A 68 20.17 -10.31 4.02
CA GLY A 68 19.52 -9.69 2.86
C GLY A 68 19.24 -10.68 1.74
N ALA A 69 19.75 -11.91 1.80
CA ALA A 69 19.55 -12.93 0.77
C ALA A 69 18.07 -13.25 0.52
N VAL A 70 17.24 -13.37 1.57
CA VAL A 70 15.80 -13.63 1.40
C VAL A 70 15.11 -12.44 0.75
N PHE A 71 15.47 -11.23 1.17
CA PHE A 71 14.91 -10.00 0.64
C PHE A 71 15.27 -9.80 -0.84
N GLN A 72 16.53 -10.02 -1.20
CA GLN A 72 17.00 -10.00 -2.59
C GLN A 72 16.27 -11.03 -3.45
N GLN A 73 16.10 -12.27 -2.97
CA GLN A 73 15.38 -13.30 -3.71
C GLN A 73 13.91 -12.93 -3.97
N GLN A 74 13.26 -12.21 -3.05
CA GLN A 74 11.91 -11.71 -3.26
C GLN A 74 11.89 -10.62 -4.33
N ILE A 75 12.86 -9.70 -4.30
CA ILE A 75 13.03 -8.65 -5.34
C ILE A 75 13.26 -9.30 -6.70
N ASP A 76 14.17 -10.26 -6.79
CA ASP A 76 14.49 -10.96 -8.05
C ASP A 76 13.27 -11.71 -8.60
N LEU A 77 12.49 -12.35 -7.72
CA LEU A 77 11.27 -13.06 -8.10
C LEU A 77 10.17 -12.12 -8.60
N LEU A 78 10.03 -10.94 -7.98
CA LEU A 78 9.07 -9.92 -8.38
C LEU A 78 9.47 -9.20 -9.67
N GLY A 79 10.78 -9.08 -9.93
CA GLY A 79 11.30 -8.36 -11.09
C GLY A 79 10.69 -6.95 -11.18
N ASP A 80 10.10 -6.62 -12.33
CA ASP A 80 9.50 -5.31 -12.60
C ASP A 80 8.21 -4.99 -11.84
N LEU A 81 7.63 -5.97 -11.13
CA LEU A 81 6.49 -5.74 -10.27
C LEU A 81 6.89 -4.97 -9.00
N HIS A 82 8.13 -5.16 -8.51
CA HIS A 82 8.61 -4.49 -7.30
C HIS A 82 9.07 -3.05 -7.58
N CYS A 83 8.30 -2.03 -7.18
CA CYS A 83 8.53 -0.66 -7.63
C CYS A 83 9.31 0.24 -6.64
N ALA A 84 10.10 -0.30 -5.72
CA ALA A 84 10.88 0.51 -4.77
C ALA A 84 11.73 1.59 -5.46
N TRP A 85 11.54 2.85 -5.06
CA TRP A 85 12.22 4.03 -5.62
C TRP A 85 12.14 4.17 -7.15
N ARG A 86 11.11 3.60 -7.77
CA ARG A 86 10.90 3.71 -9.22
C ARG A 86 9.41 3.78 -9.55
N MET A 87 9.12 4.32 -10.72
CA MET A 87 7.80 4.18 -11.32
C MET A 87 7.59 2.73 -11.79
N ARG A 88 6.41 2.17 -11.56
CA ARG A 88 5.98 0.90 -12.15
C ARG A 88 5.72 1.11 -13.64
N HIS A 89 6.38 0.30 -14.48
CA HIS A 89 6.24 0.38 -15.93
C HIS A 89 5.14 -0.56 -16.45
N TRP A 90 4.09 0.01 -17.02
CA TRP A 90 3.03 -0.70 -17.74
C TRP A 90 2.45 0.21 -18.82
N ASP A 91 1.81 -0.38 -19.84
CA ASP A 91 1.15 0.38 -20.90
C ASP A 91 -0.32 0.67 -20.55
N THR A 92 -0.93 -0.15 -19.70
CA THR A 92 -2.31 -0.01 -19.25
C THR A 92 -2.39 -0.51 -17.81
N PRO A 93 -3.04 0.22 -16.89
CA PRO A 93 -3.78 1.46 -17.13
C PRO A 93 -2.91 2.72 -17.08
N CYS A 94 -3.44 3.87 -17.52
CA CYS A 94 -2.80 5.18 -17.42
C CYS A 94 -2.74 5.67 -15.96
N LEU A 95 -1.91 5.02 -15.14
CA LEU A 95 -1.74 5.25 -13.71
C LEU A 95 -0.25 5.27 -13.38
N GLY A 96 0.23 6.35 -12.78
CA GLY A 96 1.59 6.43 -12.26
C GLY A 96 1.67 5.88 -10.85
N VAL A 97 2.26 4.70 -10.67
CA VAL A 97 2.56 4.15 -9.34
C VAL A 97 4.05 4.23 -9.08
N VAL A 98 4.44 4.95 -8.04
CA VAL A 98 5.84 5.06 -7.60
C VAL A 98 5.98 4.38 -6.25
N GLY A 99 6.88 3.39 -6.16
CA GLY A 99 7.16 2.75 -4.88
C GLY A 99 8.10 3.60 -4.03
N CYS A 100 7.84 3.60 -2.73
CA CYS A 100 8.65 4.30 -1.74
C CYS A 100 9.75 3.38 -1.19
N ARG A 101 10.23 3.64 0.02
CA ARG A 101 11.26 2.83 0.68
C ARG A 101 10.74 1.43 0.99
N PRO A 102 11.41 0.36 0.54
CA PRO A 102 11.01 -1.01 0.82
C PRO A 102 11.56 -1.48 2.16
N GLY A 103 10.91 -2.47 2.77
CA GLY A 103 11.40 -3.13 3.98
C GLY A 103 11.43 -2.25 5.24
N THR A 104 10.79 -1.09 5.22
CA THR A 104 10.67 -0.20 6.37
C THR A 104 9.81 -0.84 7.48
N ALA A 105 10.16 -0.60 8.74
CA ALA A 105 9.32 -0.94 9.90
C ALA A 105 8.68 0.31 10.52
N GLY A 106 8.65 1.43 9.78
CA GLY A 106 8.21 2.74 10.25
C GLY A 106 9.16 3.37 11.28
N GLY A 107 8.64 4.36 12.01
CA GLY A 107 9.34 5.03 13.11
C GLY A 107 10.43 6.01 12.68
N GLY A 108 10.20 6.75 11.59
CA GLY A 108 11.18 7.67 11.01
C GLY A 108 11.96 7.04 9.87
N PHE A 109 13.29 7.15 9.88
CA PHE A 109 14.16 6.58 8.85
C PHE A 109 15.18 5.60 9.45
N HIS A 110 15.08 4.34 9.04
CA HIS A 110 15.99 3.27 9.44
C HIS A 110 15.99 2.14 8.41
N LEU A 111 17.17 1.71 7.96
CA LEU A 111 17.33 0.49 7.17
C LEU A 111 17.71 -0.65 8.10
N SER A 112 16.95 -1.74 8.05
CA SER A 112 17.38 -2.97 8.74
C SER A 112 18.64 -3.53 8.07
N PRO A 113 19.50 -4.29 8.79
CA PRO A 113 20.73 -4.83 8.20
C PRO A 113 20.50 -5.64 6.90
N ALA A 114 19.39 -6.37 6.82
CA ALA A 114 19.05 -7.15 5.63
C ALA A 114 18.68 -6.26 4.43
N VAL A 115 17.97 -5.15 4.68
CA VAL A 115 17.58 -4.21 3.63
C VAL A 115 18.81 -3.42 3.18
N GLU A 116 19.61 -2.92 4.12
CA GLU A 116 20.85 -2.19 3.83
C GLU A 116 21.85 -3.05 3.03
N ALA A 117 21.97 -4.33 3.34
CA ALA A 117 22.82 -5.26 2.58
C ALA A 117 22.42 -5.39 1.10
N VAL A 118 21.14 -5.14 0.78
CA VAL A 118 20.59 -5.23 -0.58
C VAL A 118 20.61 -3.88 -1.29
N VAL A 119 20.15 -2.82 -0.63
CA VAL A 119 19.93 -1.51 -1.27
C VAL A 119 21.13 -0.57 -1.11
N GLY A 120 22.11 -0.98 -0.30
CA GLY A 120 23.25 -0.17 0.12
C GLY A 120 22.89 0.81 1.24
N PRO A 121 23.91 1.46 1.84
CA PRO A 121 23.70 2.55 2.78
C PRO A 121 22.99 3.71 2.07
N LEU A 122 21.99 4.28 2.74
CA LEU A 122 21.18 5.37 2.21
C LEU A 122 20.81 6.31 3.35
N THR A 123 20.84 7.62 3.12
CA THR A 123 20.29 8.60 4.06
C THR A 123 18.79 8.83 3.81
N MET A 124 18.13 9.47 4.78
CA MET A 124 16.73 9.88 4.65
C MET A 124 16.51 10.78 3.44
N GLU A 125 17.38 11.76 3.23
CA GLU A 125 17.32 12.71 2.12
C GLU A 125 17.54 12.02 0.77
N GLN A 126 18.51 11.10 0.69
CA GLN A 126 18.75 10.33 -0.53
C GLN A 126 17.56 9.42 -0.88
N SER A 127 16.93 8.82 0.13
CA SER A 127 15.70 8.04 -0.08
C SER A 127 14.56 8.93 -0.58
N ALA A 128 14.37 10.10 0.03
CA ALA A 128 13.36 11.06 -0.40
C ALA A 128 13.62 11.56 -1.83
N ASP A 129 14.87 11.88 -2.18
CA ASP A 129 15.25 12.30 -3.53
C ASP A 129 14.98 11.23 -4.58
N ARG A 130 15.24 9.95 -4.26
CA ARG A 130 14.89 8.84 -5.14
C ARG A 130 13.37 8.74 -5.39
N ILE A 131 12.55 8.96 -4.36
CA ILE A 131 11.08 8.99 -4.50
C ILE A 131 10.66 10.15 -5.41
N VAL A 132 11.20 11.36 -5.15
CA VAL A 132 10.90 12.56 -5.94
C VAL A 132 11.30 12.36 -7.41
N GLU A 133 12.50 11.84 -7.67
CA GLU A 133 12.97 11.60 -9.03
C GLU A 133 12.11 10.58 -9.76
N ALA A 134 11.71 9.49 -9.09
CA ALA A 134 10.79 8.51 -9.67
C ALA A 134 9.42 9.11 -10.00
N CYS A 135 8.93 10.08 -9.22
CA CYS A 135 7.68 10.78 -9.52
C CYS A 135 7.77 11.67 -10.76
N ARG A 136 8.94 12.19 -11.10
CA ARG A 136 9.15 13.01 -12.32
C ARG A 136 9.02 12.21 -13.60
N ALA A 137 9.22 10.90 -13.54
CA ALA A 137 9.03 10.01 -14.68
C ALA A 137 7.53 9.77 -15.01
N VAL A 138 6.61 10.11 -14.09
CA VAL A 138 5.18 9.90 -14.29
C VAL A 138 4.59 10.95 -15.23
N PRO A 139 3.91 10.56 -16.32
CA PRO A 139 3.24 11.51 -17.22
C PRO A 139 2.29 12.46 -16.48
N ASP A 140 2.25 13.73 -16.88
CA ASP A 140 1.51 14.80 -16.18
C ASP A 140 -0.01 14.57 -16.15
N ASP A 141 -0.55 13.87 -17.14
CA ASP A 141 -1.96 13.55 -17.29
C ASP A 141 -2.39 12.26 -16.56
N TRP A 142 -1.45 11.45 -16.07
CA TRP A 142 -1.74 10.21 -15.33
C TRP A 142 -1.90 10.47 -13.84
N PRO A 143 -2.88 9.90 -13.11
CA PRO A 143 -2.91 10.03 -11.66
C PRO A 143 -1.60 9.54 -11.01
N LEU A 144 -1.06 10.32 -10.08
CA LEU A 144 0.15 9.97 -9.33
C LEU A 144 -0.21 9.31 -7.99
N VAL A 145 0.25 8.08 -7.80
CA VAL A 145 0.09 7.26 -6.60
C VAL A 145 1.44 6.91 -6.01
N LEU A 146 1.62 7.17 -4.71
CA LEU A 146 2.75 6.64 -3.96
C LEU A 146 2.36 5.32 -3.29
N LEU A 147 3.18 4.30 -3.45
CA LEU A 147 3.00 2.97 -2.87
C LEU A 147 4.10 2.71 -1.83
N ALA A 148 3.73 2.71 -0.55
CA ALA A 148 4.65 2.50 0.56
C ALA A 148 4.22 1.30 1.40
N HIS A 149 5.12 0.73 2.19
CA HIS A 149 4.69 -0.23 3.21
C HIS A 149 4.27 0.50 4.49
N CYS A 150 5.01 1.52 4.94
CA CYS A 150 4.59 2.40 6.04
C CYS A 150 4.14 3.76 5.51
N GLY A 151 3.12 4.37 6.15
CA GLY A 151 2.67 5.71 5.79
C GLY A 151 3.67 6.79 6.24
N PRO A 152 3.52 8.06 5.82
CA PRO A 152 4.44 9.13 6.19
C PRO A 152 4.33 9.51 7.67
N THR A 153 5.42 10.02 8.25
CA THR A 153 5.39 10.74 9.53
C THR A 153 4.45 11.96 9.44
N GLY A 154 3.80 12.30 10.54
CA GLY A 154 2.82 13.39 10.65
C GLY A 154 1.38 12.90 10.77
N LEU A 155 1.15 11.58 10.71
CA LEU A 155 -0.17 10.95 10.74
C LEU A 155 -0.32 9.96 11.92
N GLY A 156 0.46 10.10 12.99
CA GLY A 156 0.48 9.14 14.11
C GLY A 156 0.50 9.75 15.51
N SER A 157 -0.23 10.84 15.76
CA SER A 157 -0.25 11.48 17.08
C SER A 157 -0.85 10.57 18.17
N GLU A 158 -1.90 9.83 17.84
CA GLU A 158 -2.60 8.90 18.72
C GLU A 158 -2.49 7.45 18.22
N ALA A 159 -2.70 6.46 19.10
CA ALA A 159 -2.62 5.03 18.74
C ALA A 159 -3.58 4.64 17.59
N GLY A 160 -4.76 5.28 17.53
CA GLY A 160 -5.77 5.06 16.51
C GLY A 160 -5.55 5.83 15.20
N ASP A 161 -4.54 6.68 15.10
CA ASP A 161 -4.25 7.43 13.88
C ASP A 161 -3.63 6.53 12.79
N PRO A 162 -3.65 6.92 11.49
CA PRO A 162 -3.20 6.06 10.40
C PRO A 162 -1.78 5.49 10.57
N CYS A 163 -0.86 6.27 11.16
CA CYS A 163 0.54 5.91 11.42
C CYS A 163 0.87 5.82 12.92
N GLY A 164 -0.13 5.68 13.80
CA GLY A 164 0.06 5.69 15.26
C GLY A 164 0.51 4.35 15.84
N ARG A 165 1.58 4.34 16.64
CA ARG A 165 1.99 3.11 17.33
C ARG A 165 1.02 2.74 18.45
N ASP A 166 0.51 1.50 18.42
CA ASP A 166 -0.51 0.99 19.36
C ASP A 166 -0.04 -0.18 20.23
N TRP A 167 1.17 -0.72 20.01
CA TRP A 167 1.74 -1.83 20.78
C TRP A 167 2.63 -1.42 21.96
N LYS A 168 2.88 -0.12 22.16
CA LYS A 168 3.67 0.38 23.29
C LYS A 168 3.26 1.81 23.65
N ALA A 169 2.99 2.03 24.93
CA ALA A 169 2.69 3.35 25.50
C ALA A 169 3.98 4.16 25.83
N PRO A 170 3.95 5.50 25.71
CA PRO A 170 2.89 6.28 25.08
C PRO A 170 2.83 6.01 23.57
N ALA A 171 1.66 6.28 22.98
CA ALA A 171 1.52 6.32 21.52
C ALA A 171 2.52 7.33 20.94
N CYS A 172 3.00 7.04 19.73
CA CYS A 172 3.87 7.96 19.01
C CYS A 172 3.71 7.75 17.51
N ASP A 173 4.14 8.76 16.76
CA ASP A 173 4.17 8.67 15.32
C ASP A 173 5.17 7.60 14.88
N TRP A 174 4.70 6.73 14.01
CA TRP A 174 5.45 5.59 13.52
C TRP A 174 5.52 5.58 11.99
N GLY A 175 5.25 6.71 11.34
CA GLY A 175 5.40 6.85 9.90
C GLY A 175 6.85 7.01 9.44
N ASP A 176 7.05 6.90 8.13
CA ASP A 176 8.31 7.08 7.43
C ASP A 176 8.66 8.56 7.24
N GLY A 177 9.86 8.93 7.69
CA GLY A 177 10.35 10.30 7.61
C GLY A 177 10.72 10.70 6.17
N ASP A 178 11.36 9.81 5.43
CA ASP A 178 11.76 10.04 4.04
C ASP A 178 10.55 10.19 3.11
N LEU A 179 9.46 9.44 3.36
CA LEU A 179 8.21 9.61 2.63
C LEU A 179 7.56 10.97 2.89
N ALA A 180 7.51 11.41 4.16
CA ALA A 180 7.01 12.74 4.50
C ALA A 180 7.84 13.84 3.82
N LEU A 181 9.17 13.71 3.83
CA LEU A 181 10.09 14.64 3.16
C LEU A 181 9.90 14.65 1.63
N ALA A 182 9.69 13.48 1.00
CA ALA A 182 9.43 13.41 -0.43
C ALA A 182 8.12 14.11 -0.81
N ILE A 183 7.05 13.90 -0.03
CA ILE A 183 5.75 14.55 -0.25
C ILE A 183 5.87 16.07 -0.08
N ASP A 184 6.63 16.54 0.91
CA ASP A 184 6.91 17.96 1.09
C ASP A 184 7.65 18.55 -0.11
N ARG A 185 8.72 17.89 -0.59
CA ARG A 185 9.47 18.33 -1.79
C ARG A 185 8.61 18.34 -3.05
N LEU A 186 7.70 17.38 -3.20
CA LEU A 186 6.76 17.30 -4.32
C LEU A 186 5.70 18.42 -4.27
N SER A 187 5.49 19.06 -3.13
CA SER A 187 4.46 20.09 -2.97
C SER A 187 4.64 21.31 -3.88
N CYS A 188 5.88 21.61 -4.27
CA CYS A 188 6.23 22.69 -5.17
C CYS A 188 6.13 22.30 -6.66
N GLN A 189 5.87 21.02 -6.97
CA GLN A 189 5.90 20.49 -8.34
C GLN A 189 4.55 19.85 -8.68
N ARG A 190 4.30 18.67 -8.12
CA ARG A 190 3.14 17.84 -8.40
C ARG A 190 2.87 16.95 -7.19
N ARG A 191 1.80 17.24 -6.47
CA ARG A 191 1.40 16.42 -5.32
C ARG A 191 0.82 15.08 -5.79
N PRO A 192 1.08 13.98 -5.07
CA PRO A 192 0.37 12.74 -5.30
C PRO A 192 -1.12 12.94 -4.97
N GLN A 193 -1.98 12.30 -5.76
CA GLN A 193 -3.42 12.26 -5.46
C GLN A 193 -3.69 11.26 -4.32
N LEU A 194 -2.92 10.18 -4.28
CA LEU A 194 -3.10 9.08 -3.34
C LEU A 194 -1.75 8.55 -2.84
N VAL A 195 -1.65 8.35 -1.54
CA VAL A 195 -0.57 7.62 -0.87
C VAL A 195 -1.18 6.38 -0.24
N VAL A 196 -0.83 5.21 -0.75
CA VAL A 196 -1.31 3.92 -0.24
C VAL A 196 -0.21 3.27 0.58
N PHE A 197 -0.56 2.80 1.78
CA PHE A 197 0.37 2.13 2.68
C PHE A 197 -0.30 1.04 3.51
N GLY A 198 0.51 0.26 4.22
CA GLY A 198 0.09 -0.83 5.11
C GLY A 198 0.73 -0.69 6.50
N HIS A 199 1.28 -1.79 7.02
CA HIS A 199 2.03 -1.94 8.28
C HIS A 199 1.18 -1.77 9.56
N MET A 200 0.48 -0.64 9.65
CA MET A 200 -0.34 -0.29 10.80
C MET A 200 -1.71 -0.95 10.69
N HIS A 201 -1.87 -2.15 11.24
CA HIS A 201 -3.09 -2.94 11.08
C HIS A 201 -4.35 -2.17 11.51
N HIS A 202 -5.45 -2.40 10.77
CA HIS A 202 -6.75 -1.77 11.03
C HIS A 202 -7.25 -2.05 12.45
N GLN A 203 -7.19 -3.31 12.89
CA GLN A 203 -7.52 -3.68 14.25
C GLN A 203 -6.36 -3.35 15.19
N LEU A 204 -6.63 -2.49 16.17
CA LEU A 204 -5.62 -2.10 17.16
C LEU A 204 -5.25 -3.26 18.08
N LYS A 205 -3.99 -3.34 18.48
CA LYS A 205 -3.47 -4.30 19.45
C LYS A 205 -4.21 -4.19 20.78
N ALA A 206 -4.23 -5.30 21.53
CA ALA A 206 -4.87 -5.38 22.85
C ALA A 206 -6.37 -4.95 22.87
N LYS A 207 -7.09 -5.15 21.75
CA LYS A 207 -8.53 -4.83 21.61
C LYS A 207 -8.85 -3.34 21.87
N GLN A 208 -7.93 -2.44 21.50
CA GLN A 208 -8.09 -1.00 21.70
C GLN A 208 -9.02 -0.32 20.66
N GLY A 209 -9.63 -1.09 19.74
CA GLY A 209 -10.59 -0.58 18.76
C GLY A 209 -10.11 -0.71 17.33
N GLN A 210 -10.58 0.20 16.47
CA GLN A 210 -10.24 0.28 15.05
C GLN A 210 -9.43 1.55 14.76
N ARG A 211 -8.46 1.42 13.87
CA ARG A 211 -7.62 2.50 13.38
C ARG A 211 -8.37 3.35 12.36
N ARG A 212 -8.15 4.66 12.36
CA ARG A 212 -8.52 5.51 11.24
C ARG A 212 -7.66 5.14 10.03
N THR A 213 -8.29 4.62 8.98
CA THR A 213 -7.58 4.10 7.79
C THR A 213 -7.49 5.10 6.64
N PHE A 214 -8.15 6.25 6.78
CA PHE A 214 -8.21 7.29 5.76
C PHE A 214 -7.91 8.66 6.36
N TYR A 215 -7.13 9.45 5.62
CA TYR A 215 -6.93 10.87 5.89
C TYR A 215 -6.82 11.63 4.56
N ARG A 216 -7.36 12.84 4.50
CA ARG A 216 -7.18 13.75 3.37
C ARG A 216 -6.60 15.05 3.91
N ASP A 217 -5.46 15.45 3.39
CA ASP A 217 -4.83 16.70 3.83
C ASP A 217 -5.54 17.93 3.22
N ARG A 218 -5.18 19.11 3.73
CA ARG A 218 -5.69 20.40 3.24
C ARG A 218 -5.33 20.72 1.79
N HIS A 219 -4.36 20.01 1.22
CA HIS A 219 -3.92 20.17 -0.17
C HIS A 219 -4.58 19.15 -1.10
N GLY A 220 -5.43 18.28 -0.57
CA GLY A 220 -6.23 17.31 -1.32
C GLY A 220 -5.58 15.94 -1.49
N THR A 221 -4.35 15.71 -1.03
CA THR A 221 -3.72 14.39 -1.07
C THR A 221 -4.46 13.44 -0.12
N VAL A 222 -4.81 12.26 -0.63
CA VAL A 222 -5.46 11.20 0.14
C VAL A 222 -4.41 10.20 0.62
N TYR A 223 -4.55 9.76 1.86
CA TYR A 223 -3.72 8.78 2.53
C TYR A 223 -4.61 7.60 2.92
N LEU A 224 -4.30 6.42 2.38
CA LEU A 224 -5.09 5.20 2.58
C LEU A 224 -4.21 4.10 3.17
N ASN A 225 -4.56 3.67 4.38
CA ASN A 225 -4.00 2.51 5.03
C ASN A 225 -4.81 1.25 4.63
N ALA A 226 -4.19 0.32 3.93
CA ALA A 226 -4.77 -0.92 3.42
C ALA A 226 -4.39 -2.18 4.24
N ALA A 227 -3.84 -2.02 5.44
CA ALA A 227 -3.43 -3.11 6.34
C ALA A 227 -4.62 -3.80 7.06
N CYS A 228 -5.53 -4.41 6.31
CA CYS A 228 -6.67 -5.13 6.90
C CYS A 228 -6.24 -6.51 7.41
N VAL A 229 -6.04 -6.64 8.73
CA VAL A 229 -5.65 -7.91 9.35
C VAL A 229 -6.59 -8.23 10.52
N PRO A 230 -7.37 -9.32 10.45
CA PRO A 230 -7.45 -10.30 9.37
C PRO A 230 -8.16 -9.78 8.11
N ARG A 231 -7.67 -10.14 6.91
CA ARG A 231 -8.33 -9.85 5.61
C ARG A 231 -9.39 -10.87 5.18
N ARG A 232 -9.62 -11.88 6.03
CA ARG A 232 -10.67 -12.90 5.86
C ARG A 232 -11.68 -12.74 6.98
N GLY A 233 -12.94 -12.84 6.62
CA GLY A 233 -14.05 -12.81 7.56
C GLY A 233 -15.10 -13.85 7.19
N LEU A 234 -16.16 -13.90 7.98
CA LEU A 234 -17.37 -14.65 7.68
C LEU A 234 -18.54 -13.66 7.68
N ASP A 235 -19.51 -13.86 6.79
CA ASP A 235 -20.79 -13.15 6.86
C ASP A 235 -21.77 -13.85 7.83
N GLY A 236 -23.01 -13.38 7.88
CA GLY A 236 -24.05 -13.95 8.75
C GLY A 236 -24.47 -15.39 8.40
N ASP A 237 -24.09 -15.89 7.22
CA ASP A 237 -24.37 -17.24 6.71
C ASP A 237 -23.11 -18.14 6.72
N ASP A 238 -22.08 -17.76 7.49
CA ASP A 238 -20.77 -18.44 7.57
C ASP A 238 -20.04 -18.57 6.22
N ARG A 239 -20.32 -17.69 5.26
CA ARG A 239 -19.60 -17.65 3.98
C ARG A 239 -18.32 -16.83 4.11
N THR A 240 -17.25 -17.32 3.52
CA THR A 240 -15.95 -16.64 3.54
C THR A 240 -16.00 -15.32 2.79
N LEU A 241 -15.60 -14.25 3.47
CA LEU A 241 -15.41 -12.92 2.89
C LEU A 241 -13.92 -12.62 2.71
N THR A 242 -13.61 -11.89 1.64
CA THR A 242 -12.26 -11.44 1.31
C THR A 242 -12.22 -9.93 1.19
N HIS A 243 -11.32 -9.30 1.93
CA HIS A 243 -11.09 -7.86 1.87
C HIS A 243 -10.17 -7.46 0.71
N PHE A 244 -10.56 -6.36 0.06
CA PHE A 244 -9.69 -5.48 -0.70
C PHE A 244 -10.00 -4.03 -0.36
N SER A 245 -8.97 -3.21 -0.20
CA SER A 245 -9.14 -1.76 -0.34
C SER A 245 -9.34 -1.45 -1.83
N TRP A 246 -10.19 -0.46 -2.11
CA TRP A 246 -10.63 -0.18 -3.47
C TRP A 246 -10.65 1.31 -3.73
N VAL A 247 -10.00 1.72 -4.82
CA VAL A 247 -9.99 3.10 -5.27
C VAL A 247 -10.40 3.20 -6.73
N GLU A 248 -11.07 4.30 -7.06
CA GLU A 248 -11.46 4.58 -8.44
C GLU A 248 -10.97 5.97 -8.84
N PHE A 249 -10.57 6.06 -10.11
CA PHE A 249 -10.17 7.29 -10.77
C PHE A 249 -11.10 7.52 -11.96
N GLY A 250 -11.70 8.71 -12.01
CA GLY A 250 -12.50 9.22 -13.13
C GLY A 250 -11.84 10.46 -13.70
N HIS A 251 -11.70 10.54 -15.03
CA HIS A 251 -11.07 11.69 -15.71
C HIS A 251 -9.70 12.09 -15.14
N GLY A 252 -8.87 11.10 -14.77
CA GLY A 252 -7.54 11.33 -14.21
C GLY A 252 -7.53 11.83 -12.76
N GLN A 253 -8.68 11.84 -12.07
CA GLN A 253 -8.82 12.28 -10.68
C GLN A 253 -9.36 11.16 -9.79
N LEU A 254 -8.83 11.03 -8.57
CA LEU A 254 -9.35 10.12 -7.55
C LEU A 254 -10.79 10.53 -7.20
N ASN A 255 -11.75 9.64 -7.39
CA ASN A 255 -13.17 9.94 -7.15
C ASN A 255 -13.83 9.02 -6.13
N HIS A 256 -13.22 7.88 -5.78
CA HIS A 256 -13.76 6.92 -4.82
C HIS A 256 -12.65 6.24 -4.02
N VAL A 257 -12.89 6.04 -2.72
CA VAL A 257 -12.05 5.23 -1.83
C VAL A 257 -12.96 4.45 -0.87
N SER A 258 -12.75 3.14 -0.76
CA SER A 258 -13.51 2.28 0.14
C SER A 258 -12.72 1.04 0.59
N HIS A 259 -13.14 0.46 1.71
CA HIS A 259 -12.84 -0.93 2.05
C HIS A 259 -14.00 -1.81 1.62
N ARG A 260 -13.72 -2.91 0.91
CA ARG A 260 -14.75 -3.78 0.33
C ARG A 260 -14.49 -5.23 0.71
N TRP A 261 -15.57 -5.92 1.07
CA TRP A 261 -15.59 -7.33 1.43
C TRP A 261 -16.43 -8.10 0.44
N TYR A 262 -15.80 -9.04 -0.25
CA TYR A 262 -16.41 -9.79 -1.33
C TYR A 262 -16.60 -11.26 -0.97
N LEU A 263 -17.70 -11.82 -1.45
CA LEU A 263 -17.93 -13.25 -1.48
C LEU A 263 -17.09 -13.92 -2.60
N PRO A 264 -16.92 -15.24 -2.60
CA PRO A 264 -16.10 -15.95 -3.58
C PRO A 264 -16.57 -15.82 -5.03
N ASP A 265 -17.84 -15.47 -5.25
CA ASP A 265 -18.43 -15.24 -6.57
C ASP A 265 -18.22 -13.80 -7.10
N GLY A 266 -17.54 -12.95 -6.33
CA GLY A 266 -17.30 -11.55 -6.68
C GLY A 266 -18.41 -10.59 -6.23
N SER A 267 -19.50 -11.08 -5.62
CA SER A 267 -20.53 -10.20 -5.08
C SER A 267 -20.02 -9.43 -3.86
N LEU A 268 -20.41 -8.16 -3.77
CA LEU A 268 -20.04 -7.28 -2.67
C LEU A 268 -20.97 -7.53 -1.48
N ALA A 269 -20.43 -8.05 -0.38
CA ALA A 269 -21.18 -8.32 0.84
C ALA A 269 -21.27 -7.08 1.74
N TYR A 270 -20.15 -6.36 1.87
CA TYR A 270 -20.07 -5.16 2.69
C TYR A 270 -19.05 -4.17 2.10
N SER A 271 -19.35 -2.88 2.21
CA SER A 271 -18.42 -1.82 1.86
C SER A 271 -18.48 -0.67 2.85
N GLU A 272 -17.32 -0.15 3.22
CA GLU A 272 -17.15 1.11 3.94
C GLU A 272 -16.59 2.15 2.96
N THR A 273 -17.41 3.13 2.58
CA THR A 273 -16.98 4.25 1.73
C THR A 273 -16.32 5.33 2.58
N LEU A 274 -15.05 5.63 2.29
CA LEU A 274 -14.23 6.61 3.01
C LEU A 274 -14.20 7.96 2.30
N TYR A 275 -14.30 7.94 0.97
CA TYR A 275 -14.33 9.13 0.14
C TYR A 275 -15.10 8.83 -1.15
N GLN A 276 -15.96 9.76 -1.55
CA GLN A 276 -16.62 9.75 -2.84
C GLN A 276 -16.87 11.18 -3.28
N VAL A 277 -16.52 11.53 -4.51
CA VAL A 277 -16.95 12.80 -5.12
C VAL A 277 -18.43 12.63 -5.46
N GLY A 278 -19.30 13.44 -4.84
CA GLY A 278 -20.73 13.45 -5.19
C GLY A 278 -20.90 13.84 -6.66
N GLU A 279 -21.85 13.22 -7.37
CA GLU A 279 -22.22 13.65 -8.72
C GLU A 279 -22.64 15.12 -8.67
N GLY A 280 -21.76 16.01 -9.14
CA GLY A 280 -22.12 17.39 -9.40
C GLY A 280 -23.13 17.36 -10.55
N ILE A 281 -24.38 17.75 -10.26
CA ILE A 281 -25.34 18.13 -11.30
C ILE A 281 -24.61 19.11 -12.22
N PRO A 282 -24.51 18.84 -13.53
CA PRO A 282 -23.92 19.79 -14.46
C PRO A 282 -24.68 21.11 -14.35
N SER A 283 -23.96 22.19 -14.04
CA SER A 283 -24.48 23.56 -14.16
C SER A 283 -24.77 23.91 -15.61
#